data_AF-A0A7C2KRF1-F1
#
_entry.id   AF-A0A7C2KRF1-F1
#
_cell.length_a   1.000
_cell.length_b   1.000
_cell.length_c   1.000
_cell.angle_alpha   90.00
_cell.angle_beta   90.00
_cell.angle_gamma   90.00
#
_symmetry.space_group_name_H-M   'P 1'
#
loop_
_entity.id
_entity.type
_entity.pdbx_description
1 polymer ?
#
loop_
_entity_poly.entity_id
_entity_poly.type
_entity_poly.pdbx_seq_one_letter_code
_entity_poly.pdbx_strand_id
1 'polypeptide(L)'
;MSVLILGGDKISPLETMLRDFGVERIIHWTARNQKRGRKQDKPIPVDVNVVVMLTNFLNHNAMKHYRAEAKSKDIPIVYSTRNVECLKQEFISVLNKLDRESEICKECEHYLTCYERSK
;
A
#
# COMPACT_ATOMS: atom_id res chain seq x y z
N MET A 1 0.69 -8.31 8.56
CA MET A 1 0.66 -7.52 7.29
C MET A 1 1.55 -6.26 7.33
N SER A 2 2.34 -6.01 6.28
CA SER A 2 3.14 -4.79 6.07
C SER A 2 2.75 -4.01 4.80
N VAL A 3 2.71 -2.69 4.91
CA VAL A 3 2.35 -1.76 3.82
C VAL A 3 3.47 -0.75 3.55
N LEU A 4 3.78 -0.53 2.28
CA LEU A 4 4.66 0.55 1.83
C LEU A 4 3.83 1.72 1.27
N ILE A 5 3.94 2.90 1.87
CA ILE A 5 3.31 4.13 1.38
C ILE A 5 4.35 4.96 0.63
N LEU A 6 4.06 5.24 -0.64
CA LEU A 6 4.89 6.04 -1.54
C LEU A 6 4.27 7.42 -1.73
N GLY A 7 5.02 8.46 -1.37
CA GLY A 7 4.61 9.86 -1.49
C GLY A 7 4.00 10.44 -0.22
N GLY A 8 3.63 11.72 -0.27
CA GLY A 8 3.10 12.44 0.88
C GLY A 8 4.18 12.81 1.92
N ASP A 9 3.84 13.78 2.76
CA ASP A 9 4.75 14.30 3.79
C ASP A 9 4.29 13.96 5.20
N LYS A 10 3.01 14.21 5.49
CA LYS A 10 2.35 13.84 6.73
C LYS A 10 1.29 12.82 6.38
N ILE A 11 1.51 11.57 6.79
CA ILE A 11 0.63 10.45 6.49
C ILE A 11 -0.04 9.87 7.74
N SER A 12 0.14 10.46 8.91
CA SER A 12 -0.37 9.92 10.18
C SER A 12 -1.86 9.53 10.15
N PRO A 13 -2.78 10.30 9.53
CA PRO A 13 -4.16 9.86 9.40
C PRO A 13 -4.34 8.59 8.56
N LEU A 14 -3.50 8.39 7.53
CA LEU A 14 -3.48 7.18 6.72
C LEU A 14 -2.89 6.01 7.51
N GLU A 15 -1.85 6.27 8.30
CA GLU A 15 -1.24 5.25 9.16
C GLU A 15 -2.24 4.74 10.20
N THR A 16 -2.96 5.64 10.88
CA THR A 16 -4.01 5.27 11.84
C THR A 16 -5.06 4.39 11.18
N MET A 17 -5.60 4.83 10.04
CA MET A 17 -6.60 4.05 9.31
C MET A 17 -6.06 2.65 8.94
N LEU A 18 -4.83 2.54 8.41
CA LEU A 18 -4.24 1.25 8.05
C LEU A 18 -4.01 0.36 9.27
N ARG A 19 -3.65 0.93 10.42
CA ARG A 19 -3.54 0.18 11.68
C ARG A 19 -4.88 -0.37 12.14
N ASP A 20 -5.98 0.37 11.94
CA ASP A 20 -7.33 -0.12 12.23
C ASP A 20 -7.71 -1.34 11.34
N PHE A 21 -7.06 -1.51 10.18
CA PHE A 21 -7.18 -2.70 9.32
C PHE A 21 -6.20 -3.83 9.68
N GLY A 22 -5.46 -3.74 10.79
CA GLY A 22 -4.51 -4.77 11.22
C GLY A 22 -3.13 -4.68 10.54
N VAL A 23 -2.79 -3.53 9.94
CA VAL A 23 -1.43 -3.32 9.41
C VAL A 23 -0.46 -3.04 10.56
N GLU A 24 0.43 -3.98 10.83
CA GLU A 24 1.41 -3.88 11.92
C GLU A 24 2.58 -2.97 11.54
N ARG A 25 3.09 -3.14 10.31
CA ARG A 25 4.30 -2.47 9.84
C ARG A 25 4.02 -1.58 8.64
N ILE A 26 4.22 -0.28 8.84
CA ILE A 26 4.07 0.73 7.79
C ILE A 26 5.44 1.33 7.46
N ILE A 27 5.85 1.22 6.21
CA ILE A 27 7.03 1.93 5.67
C ILE A 27 6.52 3.14 4.90
N HIS A 28 7.13 4.32 5.14
CA HIS A 28 6.80 5.53 4.40
C HIS A 28 8.00 6.11 3.67
N TRP A 29 7.88 6.27 2.35
CA TRP A 29 8.86 6.99 1.54
C TRP A 29 8.26 8.29 1.03
N THR A 30 8.78 9.41 1.55
CA THR A 30 8.39 10.74 1.07
C THR A 30 8.93 11.00 -0.34
N ALA A 31 8.09 11.58 -1.21
CA ALA A 31 8.51 11.94 -2.58
C ALA A 31 9.54 13.08 -2.62
N ARG A 32 9.67 13.86 -1.53
CA ARG A 32 10.61 14.99 -1.44
C ARG A 32 12.09 14.58 -1.46
N ASN A 33 12.41 13.33 -1.13
CA ASN A 33 13.79 12.84 -1.09
C ASN A 33 14.40 12.55 -2.48
N GLN A 34 13.64 12.70 -3.57
CA GLN A 34 14.17 12.52 -4.94
C GLN A 34 14.95 13.74 -5.47
N LYS A 35 14.89 14.91 -4.82
CA LYS A 35 15.53 16.15 -5.32
C LYS A 35 17.05 16.25 -5.11
N ARG A 36 17.67 15.36 -4.33
CA ARG A 36 19.13 15.39 -4.07
C ARG A 36 19.86 14.22 -4.76
N GLY A 37 19.67 14.08 -6.07
CA GLY A 37 20.60 13.48 -7.04
C GLY A 37 21.27 12.11 -6.81
N ARG A 38 21.05 11.38 -5.70
CA ARG A 38 21.88 10.22 -5.32
C ARG A 38 21.18 9.13 -4.49
N LYS A 39 19.86 9.02 -4.49
CA LYS A 39 19.23 7.80 -3.97
C LYS A 39 18.55 7.10 -5.12
N GLN A 40 19.27 6.10 -5.64
CA GLN A 40 18.74 4.99 -6.43
C GLN A 40 17.34 4.66 -5.90
N ASP A 41 16.39 4.51 -6.82
CA ASP A 41 15.07 4.00 -6.48
C ASP A 41 15.28 2.71 -5.68
N LYS A 42 14.99 2.80 -4.38
CA LYS A 42 15.29 1.71 -3.47
C LYS A 42 14.34 0.58 -3.83
N PRO A 43 14.82 -0.67 -3.95
CA PRO A 43 13.91 -1.76 -4.20
C PRO A 43 12.88 -1.86 -3.08
N ILE A 44 11.63 -2.10 -3.46
CA ILE A 44 10.54 -2.44 -2.54
C ILE A 44 11.04 -3.56 -1.62
N PRO A 45 11.04 -3.35 -0.29
CA PRO A 45 11.49 -4.37 0.66
C PRO A 45 10.73 -5.70 0.46
N VAL A 46 11.44 -6.81 0.67
CA VAL A 46 10.92 -8.17 0.46
C VAL A 46 9.74 -8.52 1.39
N ASP A 47 9.59 -7.80 2.50
CA ASP A 47 8.56 -8.03 3.52
C ASP A 47 7.29 -7.19 3.31
N VAL A 48 7.15 -6.51 2.17
CA VAL A 48 5.97 -5.68 1.87
C VAL A 48 4.88 -6.52 1.22
N ASN A 49 3.68 -6.50 1.83
CA ASN A 49 2.52 -7.22 1.30
C ASN A 49 1.64 -6.36 0.38
N VAL A 50 1.58 -5.04 0.60
CA VAL A 50 0.81 -4.10 -0.24
C VAL A 50 1.58 -2.81 -0.44
N VAL A 51 1.54 -2.26 -1.66
CA VAL A 51 2.08 -0.92 -1.96
C VAL A 51 0.94 0.07 -2.12
N VAL A 52 0.97 1.17 -1.37
CA VAL A 52 0.09 2.33 -1.51
C VAL A 52 0.83 3.44 -2.25
N MET A 53 0.33 3.81 -3.42
CA MET A 53 0.84 4.92 -4.23
C MET A 53 -0.03 6.16 -4.07
N LEU A 54 0.50 7.20 -3.42
CA LEU A 54 -0.18 8.49 -3.32
C LEU A 54 0.00 9.29 -4.61
N THR A 55 -0.99 9.21 -5.49
CA THR A 55 -0.93 9.73 -6.87
C THR A 55 -0.65 11.24 -6.94
N ASN A 56 -1.15 12.01 -5.97
CA ASN A 56 -0.95 13.46 -5.90
C ASN A 56 0.49 13.87 -5.50
N PHE A 57 1.34 12.91 -5.13
CA PHE A 57 2.69 13.17 -4.61
C PHE A 57 3.80 12.46 -5.38
N LEU A 58 3.47 11.54 -6.29
CA LEU A 58 4.44 10.82 -7.09
C LEU A 58 4.51 11.41 -8.49
N ASN A 59 5.74 11.61 -8.98
CA ASN A 59 5.93 11.92 -10.39
C ASN A 59 5.77 10.66 -11.25
N HIS A 60 5.61 10.86 -12.56
CA HIS A 60 5.39 9.78 -13.52
C HIS A 60 6.52 8.73 -13.53
N ASN A 61 7.76 9.15 -13.31
CA ASN A 61 8.91 8.23 -13.31
C ASN A 61 8.87 7.30 -12.10
N ALA A 62 8.65 7.84 -10.90
CA ALA A 62 8.51 7.07 -9.67
C ALA A 62 7.32 6.10 -9.77
N MET A 63 6.18 6.57 -10.28
CA MET A 63 5.01 5.71 -10.45
C MET A 63 5.29 4.57 -11.44
N LYS A 64 5.92 4.85 -12.59
CA LYS A 64 6.27 3.81 -13.58
C LYS A 64 7.25 2.80 -13.00
N HIS A 65 8.28 3.26 -12.29
CA HIS A 65 9.30 2.41 -11.69
C HIS A 65 8.71 1.45 -10.64
N TYR A 66 8.08 2.00 -9.59
CA TYR A 66 7.55 1.17 -8.49
C TYR A 66 6.35 0.33 -8.90
N ARG A 67 5.58 0.75 -9.92
CA ARG A 67 4.51 -0.09 -10.48
C ARG A 67 5.08 -1.31 -11.19
N ALA A 68 6.14 -1.14 -11.97
CA ALA A 68 6.80 -2.26 -12.64
C ALA A 68 7.44 -3.20 -11.61
N GLU A 69 8.08 -2.65 -10.59
CA GLU A 69 8.70 -3.44 -9.54
C GLU A 69 7.67 -4.23 -8.72
N ALA A 70 6.61 -3.59 -8.21
CA ALA A 70 5.56 -4.28 -7.46
C ALA A 70 4.91 -5.40 -8.30
N LYS A 71 4.64 -5.15 -9.59
CA LYS A 71 4.15 -6.18 -10.51
C LYS A 71 5.12 -7.35 -10.69
N SER A 72 6.42 -7.10 -10.79
CA SER A 72 7.42 -8.17 -10.89
C SER A 72 7.51 -9.06 -9.65
N LYS A 73 7.06 -8.56 -8.50
CA LYS A 73 7.02 -9.27 -7.21
C LYS A 73 5.63 -9.79 -6.86
N ASP A 74 4.67 -9.65 -7.76
CA ASP A 74 3.26 -9.96 -7.56
C ASP A 74 2.63 -9.28 -6.32
N ILE A 75 3.13 -8.09 -5.99
CA ILE A 75 2.65 -7.32 -4.84
C ILE A 75 1.44 -6.48 -5.29
N PRO A 76 0.27 -6.60 -4.64
CA PRO A 76 -0.88 -5.76 -4.93
C PRO A 76 -0.59 -4.26 -4.69
N ILE A 77 -1.17 -3.43 -5.57
CA ILE A 77 -0.96 -1.98 -5.56
C ILE A 77 -2.30 -1.27 -5.36
N VAL A 78 -2.33 -0.38 -4.38
CA VAL A 78 -3.44 0.54 -4.08
C VAL A 78 -3.05 1.93 -4.58
N TYR A 79 -3.86 2.49 -5.46
CA TYR A 79 -3.68 3.87 -5.93
C TYR A 79 -4.66 4.76 -5.20
N SER A 80 -4.18 5.83 -4.57
CA SER A 80 -5.08 6.74 -3.88
C SER A 80 -4.52 8.16 -3.80
N THR A 81 -5.37 9.10 -3.42
CA THR A 81 -4.94 10.44 -2.99
C THR A 81 -4.59 10.43 -1.50
N ARG A 82 -4.22 11.57 -0.92
CA ARG A 82 -4.01 11.69 0.55
C ARG A 82 -5.30 11.67 1.38
N ASN A 83 -6.47 11.57 0.74
CA ASN A 83 -7.74 11.55 1.46
C ASN A 83 -7.91 10.16 2.10
N VAL A 84 -8.16 10.13 3.42
CA VAL A 84 -8.28 8.90 4.20
C VAL A 84 -9.40 8.00 3.67
N GLU A 85 -10.56 8.57 3.34
CA GLU A 85 -11.71 7.80 2.86
C GLU A 85 -11.43 7.21 1.47
N CYS A 86 -10.79 8.01 0.59
CA CYS A 86 -10.35 7.52 -0.71
C CYS A 86 -9.35 6.37 -0.58
N LEU A 87 -8.40 6.46 0.35
CA LEU A 87 -7.46 5.37 0.58
C LEU A 87 -8.16 4.14 1.13
N LYS A 88 -9.06 4.32 2.11
CA LYS A 88 -9.82 3.24 2.72
C LYS A 88 -10.62 2.45 1.69
N GLN A 89 -11.37 3.14 0.83
CA GLN A 89 -12.19 2.50 -0.22
C GLN A 89 -11.32 1.71 -1.21
N GLU A 90 -10.23 2.30 -1.69
CA GLU A 90 -9.33 1.63 -2.63
C GLU A 90 -8.57 0.47 -1.98
N PHE A 91 -8.18 0.61 -0.72
CA PHE A 91 -7.54 -0.46 0.04
C PHE A 91 -8.46 -1.67 0.20
N ILE A 92 -9.72 -1.45 0.61
CA ILE A 92 -10.73 -2.51 0.68
C ILE A 92 -10.99 -3.14 -0.69
N SER A 93 -11.12 -2.32 -1.74
CA SER A 93 -11.33 -2.79 -3.12
C SER A 93 -10.21 -3.72 -3.61
N VAL A 94 -8.96 -3.43 -3.25
CA VAL A 94 -7.81 -4.28 -3.57
C VAL A 94 -7.81 -5.54 -2.73
N LEU A 95 -8.04 -5.44 -1.42
CA LEU A 95 -8.12 -6.62 -0.54
C LEU A 95 -9.23 -7.60 -0.95
N ASN A 96 -10.40 -7.10 -1.35
CA ASN A 96 -11.51 -7.93 -1.82
C ASN A 96 -11.21 -8.69 -3.12
N LYS A 97 -10.20 -8.26 -3.89
CA LYS A 97 -9.75 -8.95 -5.10
C LYS A 97 -8.67 -9.99 -4.81
N LEU A 98 -8.12 -10.02 -3.59
CA LEU A 98 -7.20 -11.05 -3.19
C LEU A 98 -7.97 -12.36 -3.01
N ASP A 99 -7.40 -13.44 -3.54
CA ASP A 99 -7.97 -14.78 -3.38
C ASP A 99 -8.08 -15.11 -1.88
N ARG A 100 -9.09 -15.90 -1.53
CA ARG A 100 -9.30 -16.46 -0.19
C ARG A 100 -8.07 -17.21 0.32
N GLU A 101 -7.27 -17.76 -0.59
CA GLU A 101 -6.02 -18.45 -0.26
C GLU A 101 -4.82 -17.52 -0.06
N SER A 102 -4.95 -16.21 -0.31
CA SER A 102 -3.88 -15.23 -0.12
C SER A 102 -3.35 -15.26 1.31
N GLU A 103 -2.03 -15.31 1.44
CA GLU A 103 -1.33 -15.23 2.73
C GLU A 103 -1.74 -13.97 3.51
N ILE A 104 -1.98 -12.86 2.80
CA ILE A 104 -2.44 -11.60 3.37
C ILE A 104 -3.80 -11.76 4.05
N CYS A 105 -4.73 -12.47 3.40
CA CYS A 105 -6.07 -12.68 3.93
C CYS A 105 -6.07 -13.67 5.10
N LYS A 106 -5.23 -14.71 5.05
CA LYS A 106 -5.09 -15.72 6.13
C LYS A 106 -4.55 -15.15 7.43
N GLU A 107 -3.70 -14.12 7.36
CA GLU A 107 -3.15 -13.42 8.53
C GLU A 107 -4.12 -12.38 9.13
N CYS A 108 -5.27 -12.12 8.51
CA CYS A 108 -6.22 -11.11 8.98
C CYS A 108 -7.13 -11.67 10.08
N GLU A 109 -7.16 -11.01 11.25
CA GLU A 109 -8.07 -11.37 12.36
C GLU A 109 -9.56 -11.30 11.98
N HIS A 110 -9.90 -10.54 10.94
CA HIS A 110 -11.27 -10.35 10.43
C HIS A 110 -11.59 -11.23 9.21
N TYR A 111 -10.70 -12.17 8.84
CA TYR A 111 -10.85 -13.02 7.66
C TYR A 111 -12.21 -13.74 7.61
N LEU A 112 -12.61 -14.39 8.69
CA LEU A 112 -13.87 -15.16 8.73
C LEU A 112 -15.10 -14.29 8.50
N THR A 113 -15.14 -13.10 9.11
CA THR A 113 -16.29 -12.19 8.99
C THR A 113 -16.33 -11.43 7.67
N CYS A 114 -15.19 -11.25 7.02
CA CYS A 114 -15.07 -10.59 5.71
C CYS A 114 -15.70 -11.45 4.58
N TYR A 115 -15.42 -12.76 4.56
CA TYR A 115 -15.94 -13.66 3.52
C TYR A 115 -17.36 -14.19 3.79
N GLU A 116 -17.78 -14.26 5.05
CA GLU A 116 -19.15 -14.71 5.38
C GLU A 116 -20.23 -13.68 5.01
N ARG A 117 -19.88 -12.39 4.89
CA ARG A 117 -20.78 -11.32 4.44
C ARG A 117 -20.95 -11.21 2.92
N SER A 118 -20.16 -11.95 2.14
CA SER A 118 -20.25 -11.96 0.67
C SER A 118 -21.02 -13.17 0.12
N LYS A 119 -21.72 -13.93 0.98
CA LYS A 119 -22.66 -14.98 0.62
C LYS A 119 -24.09 -14.50 0.83
#